data_AF-Q4RLK7-F1
#
_entry.id   AF-Q4RLK7-F1
#
_cell.length_a   1.000
_cell.length_b   1.000
_cell.length_c   1.000
_cell.angle_alpha   90.00
_cell.angle_beta   90.00
_cell.angle_gamma   90.00
#
_symmetry.space_group_name_H-M   'P 1'
#
loop_
_entity.id
_entity.type
_entity.pdbx_description
1 polymer ?
#
loop_
_entity_poly.entity_id
_entity_poly.type
_entity_poly.pdbx_seq_one_letter_code
_entity_poly.pdbx_strand_id
1 'polypeptide(L)'
;MSVANAKHTVLHPVVPYTGPVPGGLHPGEIIIIQGSVPPDADSSLLQGSWTREETLHQLPYKHGAPFETIILAQGDAFKVAVNGAHLLEYKHKIPLNRVDTLSVSGGVSVHAIAYIPNSAIYSESGDLALPYKGSILKGLIPGQHITIKGQSTCADGTENVALHLNPRIKSGVFIRNSYLGGSWGQEERELPFFPFSSGGYFEILLLCQPHQFKLAVNGCHLFEFRHRVQDLSSIDQLEIMGDLELADVKLW
;
A
#
# COMPACT_ATOMS: atom_id res chain seq x y z
N MET A 1 -12.14 -10.43 -6.72
CA MET A 1 -10.76 -10.52 -6.14
C MET A 1 -10.86 -11.05 -4.71
N SER A 2 -9.84 -11.69 -4.12
CA SER A 2 -9.94 -12.20 -2.74
C SER A 2 -9.79 -11.07 -1.70
N VAL A 3 -10.68 -11.03 -0.69
CA VAL A 3 -10.59 -10.10 0.47
C VAL A 3 -9.41 -10.41 1.41
N ALA A 4 -8.69 -11.53 1.21
CA ALA A 4 -7.60 -11.99 2.07
C ALA A 4 -6.35 -11.07 2.10
N ASN A 5 -6.28 -10.09 1.20
CA ASN A 5 -5.20 -9.10 1.09
C ASN A 5 -5.65 -7.70 1.53
N ALA A 6 -6.77 -7.59 2.24
CA ALA A 6 -7.26 -6.31 2.72
C ALA A 6 -6.47 -5.81 3.94
N LYS A 7 -6.20 -4.50 3.98
CA LYS A 7 -5.73 -3.82 5.21
C LYS A 7 -6.83 -3.75 6.27
N HIS A 8 -8.09 -3.81 5.84
CA HIS A 8 -9.26 -3.83 6.72
C HIS A 8 -10.45 -4.47 6.01
N THR A 9 -11.24 -5.26 6.72
CA THR A 9 -12.47 -5.87 6.21
C THR A 9 -13.60 -5.73 7.21
N VAL A 10 -14.76 -5.29 6.74
CA VAL A 10 -16.02 -5.26 7.49
C VAL A 10 -16.93 -6.35 6.95
N LEU A 11 -17.39 -7.24 7.82
CA LEU A 11 -18.27 -8.36 7.46
C LEU A 11 -19.70 -8.08 7.90
N HIS A 12 -20.64 -8.37 7.01
CA HIS A 12 -22.09 -8.22 7.22
C HIS A 12 -22.52 -6.90 7.88
N PRO A 13 -22.07 -5.72 7.37
CA PRO A 13 -22.50 -4.46 7.93
C PRO A 13 -24.01 -4.24 7.72
N VAL A 14 -24.66 -3.65 8.72
CA VAL A 14 -26.06 -3.22 8.63
C VAL A 14 -26.15 -2.02 7.68
N VAL A 15 -27.10 -2.04 6.74
CA VAL A 15 -27.36 -0.94 5.80
C VAL A 15 -28.53 -0.10 6.33
N PRO A 16 -28.42 1.25 6.40
CA PRO A 16 -27.31 2.06 5.91
C PRO A 16 -26.04 1.89 6.75
N TYR A 17 -24.91 1.72 6.06
CA TYR A 17 -23.58 1.63 6.64
C TYR A 17 -22.84 2.94 6.41
N THR A 18 -22.18 3.43 7.44
CA THR A 18 -21.20 4.51 7.34
C THR A 18 -20.02 4.16 8.22
N GLY A 19 -18.81 4.19 7.67
CA GLY A 19 -17.60 3.87 8.41
C GLY A 19 -16.35 4.50 7.81
N PRO A 20 -15.26 4.58 8.59
CA PRO A 20 -14.03 5.22 8.17
C PRO A 20 -13.33 4.41 7.06
N VAL A 21 -12.60 5.11 6.20
CA VAL A 21 -11.59 4.55 5.29
C VAL A 21 -10.27 4.50 6.06
N PRO A 22 -9.78 3.31 6.47
CA PRO A 22 -8.61 3.22 7.35
C PRO A 22 -7.35 3.80 6.70
N GLY A 23 -6.78 4.82 7.33
CA GLY A 23 -5.60 5.55 6.83
C GLY A 23 -5.87 6.50 5.66
N GLY A 24 -7.14 6.76 5.32
CA GLY A 24 -7.51 7.50 4.12
C GLY A 24 -7.39 6.65 2.85
N LEU A 25 -7.69 7.27 1.71
CA LEU A 25 -7.65 6.64 0.39
C LEU A 25 -6.48 7.19 -0.43
N HIS A 26 -5.63 6.32 -0.97
CA HIS A 26 -4.48 6.70 -1.78
C HIS A 26 -4.55 6.14 -3.20
N PRO A 27 -3.82 6.72 -4.18
CA PRO A 27 -3.78 6.19 -5.53
C PRO A 27 -3.30 4.73 -5.59
N GLY A 28 -4.08 3.93 -6.31
CA GLY A 28 -3.96 2.49 -6.51
C GLY A 28 -4.67 1.64 -5.46
N GLU A 29 -5.22 2.23 -4.40
CA GLU A 29 -6.02 1.47 -3.43
C GLU A 29 -7.37 1.06 -4.02
N ILE A 30 -7.87 -0.07 -3.57
CA ILE A 30 -9.11 -0.68 -4.06
C ILE A 30 -10.07 -0.85 -2.90
N ILE A 31 -11.32 -0.42 -3.10
CA ILE A 31 -12.45 -0.78 -2.23
C ILE A 31 -13.24 -1.86 -2.95
N ILE A 32 -13.41 -3.01 -2.32
CA ILE A 32 -14.27 -4.09 -2.79
C ILE A 32 -15.51 -4.13 -1.92
N ILE A 33 -16.69 -4.08 -2.54
CA ILE A 33 -17.98 -4.24 -1.88
C ILE A 33 -18.65 -5.47 -2.47
N GLN A 34 -18.91 -6.47 -1.63
CA GLN A 34 -19.64 -7.67 -2.00
C GLN A 34 -20.99 -7.66 -1.31
N GLY A 35 -22.05 -7.93 -2.06
CA GLY A 35 -23.42 -7.87 -1.56
C GLY A 35 -24.40 -8.56 -2.47
N SER A 36 -25.69 -8.31 -2.25
CA SER A 36 -26.79 -8.74 -3.10
C SER A 36 -27.88 -7.68 -3.13
N VAL A 37 -28.56 -7.58 -4.27
CA VAL A 37 -29.77 -6.74 -4.38
C VAL A 37 -30.97 -7.59 -3.97
N PRO A 38 -31.73 -7.22 -2.92
CA PRO A 38 -32.96 -7.92 -2.56
C PRO A 38 -33.96 -7.97 -3.73
N PRO A 39 -34.76 -9.05 -3.86
CA PRO A 39 -35.77 -9.16 -4.92
C PRO A 39 -36.82 -8.04 -4.90
N ASP A 40 -37.09 -7.48 -3.72
CA ASP A 40 -38.08 -6.45 -3.41
C ASP A 40 -37.49 -5.04 -3.34
N ALA A 41 -36.21 -4.86 -3.67
CA ALA A 41 -35.57 -3.55 -3.66
C ALA A 41 -36.29 -2.58 -4.61
N ASP A 42 -36.56 -1.36 -4.13
CA ASP A 42 -37.20 -0.33 -4.94
C ASP A 42 -36.20 0.31 -5.91
N SER A 43 -36.44 0.19 -7.22
CA SER A 43 -35.61 0.78 -8.28
C SER A 43 -35.60 2.31 -8.25
N SER A 44 -36.57 2.95 -7.58
CA SER A 44 -36.71 4.42 -7.53
C SER A 44 -35.69 5.10 -6.61
N LEU A 45 -35.12 4.37 -5.64
CA LEU A 45 -34.09 4.88 -4.71
C LEU A 45 -32.70 4.99 -5.33
N LEU A 46 -32.54 4.61 -6.60
CA LEU A 46 -31.30 4.82 -7.38
C LEU A 46 -31.13 6.28 -7.83
N GLN A 47 -32.18 7.11 -7.73
CA GLN A 47 -32.13 8.55 -7.98
C GLN A 47 -32.09 9.32 -6.65
N GLY A 48 -30.95 9.28 -5.96
CA GLY A 48 -30.68 10.26 -4.91
C GLY A 48 -30.40 11.63 -5.53
N SER A 49 -30.90 12.72 -4.93
CA SER A 49 -30.62 14.07 -5.42
C SER A 49 -29.14 14.43 -5.21
N TRP A 50 -28.31 14.15 -6.20
CA TRP A 50 -26.92 14.59 -6.27
C TRP A 50 -26.78 15.53 -7.47
N THR A 51 -26.08 16.66 -7.30
CA THR A 51 -25.94 17.67 -8.37
C THR A 51 -25.18 17.12 -9.58
N ARG A 52 -25.73 17.40 -10.78
CA ARG A 52 -25.29 17.00 -12.13
C ARG A 52 -25.03 15.50 -12.27
N GLU A 53 -26.10 14.71 -12.32
CA GLU A 53 -26.06 13.27 -12.59
C GLU A 53 -25.27 12.97 -13.88
N GLU A 54 -24.25 12.13 -13.78
CA GLU A 54 -23.80 11.29 -14.89
C GLU A 54 -24.65 10.02 -14.83
N THR A 55 -25.89 10.09 -15.34
CA THR A 55 -26.85 8.99 -15.26
C THR A 55 -26.39 7.87 -16.20
N LEU A 56 -26.04 6.71 -15.64
CA LEU A 56 -25.83 5.51 -16.44
C LEU A 56 -27.19 4.93 -16.85
N HIS A 57 -27.40 4.75 -18.15
CA HIS A 57 -28.67 4.22 -18.68
C HIS A 57 -28.93 2.75 -18.29
N GLN A 58 -27.89 1.98 -17.95
CA GLN A 58 -28.00 0.60 -17.51
C GLN A 58 -27.01 0.31 -16.40
N LEU A 59 -27.52 -0.18 -15.26
CA LEU A 59 -26.70 -0.63 -14.16
C LEU A 59 -26.53 -2.16 -14.22
N PRO A 60 -25.32 -2.68 -13.93
CA PRO A 60 -25.01 -4.11 -13.97
C PRO A 60 -25.52 -4.91 -12.75
N TYR A 61 -26.36 -4.31 -11.92
CA TYR A 61 -26.96 -4.94 -10.74
C TYR A 61 -28.32 -5.56 -11.10
N LYS A 62 -28.60 -6.77 -10.57
CA LYS A 62 -29.84 -7.50 -10.83
C LYS A 62 -30.52 -7.86 -9.52
N HIS A 63 -31.85 -7.71 -9.47
CA HIS A 63 -32.66 -8.16 -8.33
C HIS A 63 -32.45 -9.65 -8.04
N GLY A 64 -32.31 -9.99 -6.76
CA GLY A 64 -32.05 -11.34 -6.28
C GLY A 64 -30.64 -11.87 -6.60
N ALA A 65 -29.76 -11.07 -7.22
CA ALA A 65 -28.42 -11.50 -7.60
C ALA A 65 -27.34 -10.91 -6.69
N PRO A 66 -26.25 -11.66 -6.45
CA PRO A 66 -25.05 -11.11 -5.82
C PRO A 66 -24.34 -10.14 -6.76
N PHE A 67 -23.53 -9.26 -6.19
CA PHE A 67 -22.60 -8.42 -6.92
C PHE A 67 -21.26 -8.30 -6.22
N GLU A 68 -20.22 -8.03 -7.01
CA GLU A 68 -18.93 -7.52 -6.56
C GLU A 68 -18.70 -6.16 -7.24
N THR A 69 -18.62 -5.10 -6.45
CA THR A 69 -18.23 -3.76 -6.91
C THR A 69 -16.80 -3.48 -6.50
N ILE A 70 -15.97 -3.11 -7.46
CA ILE A 70 -14.57 -2.73 -7.28
C ILE A 70 -14.45 -1.25 -7.58
N ILE A 71 -13.95 -0.47 -6.63
CA ILE A 71 -13.63 0.95 -6.79
C ILE A 71 -12.12 1.08 -6.67
N LEU A 72 -11.44 1.33 -7.78
CA LEU A 72 -10.01 1.65 -7.82
C LEU A 72 -9.84 3.16 -7.73
N ALA A 73 -9.18 3.64 -6.68
CA ALA A 73 -8.77 5.03 -6.59
C ALA A 73 -7.51 5.24 -7.44
N GLN A 74 -7.53 6.19 -8.37
CA GLN A 74 -6.34 6.64 -9.09
C GLN A 74 -6.03 8.09 -8.74
N GLY A 75 -4.92 8.64 -9.25
CA GLY A 75 -4.52 10.02 -8.95
C GLY A 75 -5.52 11.07 -9.46
N ASP A 76 -6.28 10.76 -10.50
CA ASP A 76 -7.16 11.68 -11.24
C ASP A 76 -8.65 11.29 -11.23
N ALA A 77 -8.97 10.01 -11.01
CA ALA A 77 -10.33 9.51 -11.00
C ALA A 77 -10.51 8.25 -10.12
N PHE A 78 -11.77 7.90 -9.85
CA PHE A 78 -12.16 6.56 -9.45
C PHE A 78 -12.51 5.73 -10.69
N LYS A 79 -12.03 4.49 -10.77
CA LYS A 79 -12.49 3.52 -11.76
C LYS A 79 -13.36 2.49 -11.07
N VAL A 80 -14.57 2.29 -11.59
CA VAL A 80 -15.55 1.39 -11.01
C VAL A 80 -15.77 0.21 -11.95
N ALA A 81 -15.70 -1.00 -11.42
CA ALA A 81 -16.08 -2.22 -12.10
C ALA A 81 -17.10 -2.98 -11.26
N VAL A 82 -18.03 -3.67 -11.93
CA VAL A 82 -19.02 -4.52 -11.28
C VAL A 82 -19.02 -5.88 -11.96
N ASN A 83 -18.95 -6.95 -11.16
CA ASN A 83 -18.95 -8.33 -11.66
C ASN A 83 -17.90 -8.60 -12.74
N GLY A 84 -16.71 -8.00 -12.59
CA GLY A 84 -15.59 -8.15 -13.52
C GLY A 84 -15.66 -7.27 -14.78
N ALA A 85 -16.76 -6.53 -15.00
CA ALA A 85 -16.89 -5.61 -16.12
C ALA A 85 -16.68 -4.16 -15.67
N HIS A 86 -15.89 -3.40 -16.43
CA HIS A 86 -15.75 -1.96 -16.21
C HIS A 86 -17.10 -1.26 -16.38
N LEU A 87 -17.44 -0.38 -15.45
CA LEU A 87 -18.71 0.35 -15.42
C LEU A 87 -18.53 1.82 -15.77
N LEU A 88 -17.65 2.53 -15.04
CA LEU A 88 -17.41 3.95 -15.26
C LEU A 88 -16.04 4.40 -14.74
N GLU A 89 -15.65 5.61 -15.14
CA GLU A 89 -14.60 6.41 -14.53
C GLU A 89 -15.21 7.71 -14.00
N TYR A 90 -14.94 8.06 -12.75
CA TYR A 90 -15.46 9.26 -12.08
C TYR A 90 -14.31 10.18 -11.68
N LYS A 91 -14.19 11.33 -12.34
CA LYS A 91 -13.11 12.29 -12.06
C LYS A 91 -13.25 12.91 -10.67
N HIS A 92 -12.12 13.07 -9.98
CA HIS A 92 -12.09 13.67 -8.65
C HIS A 92 -12.60 15.11 -8.68
N LYS A 93 -13.64 15.40 -7.88
CA LYS A 93 -14.16 16.76 -7.66
C LYS A 93 -13.59 17.40 -6.38
N ILE A 94 -12.99 16.57 -5.53
CA ILE A 94 -12.27 16.97 -4.32
C ILE A 94 -10.92 16.23 -4.30
N PRO A 95 -9.89 16.77 -3.63
CA PRO A 95 -8.64 16.05 -3.43
C PRO A 95 -8.88 14.67 -2.79
N LEU A 96 -8.25 13.62 -3.34
CA LEU A 96 -8.43 12.24 -2.90
C LEU A 96 -8.11 12.05 -1.40
N ASN A 97 -7.10 12.77 -0.89
CA ASN A 97 -6.73 12.75 0.52
C ASN A 97 -7.78 13.33 1.48
N ARG A 98 -8.87 13.93 0.98
CA ARG A 98 -10.03 14.33 1.79
C ARG A 98 -11.11 13.24 1.90
N VAL A 99 -10.91 12.10 1.24
CA VAL A 99 -11.82 10.96 1.31
C VAL A 99 -11.44 10.08 2.50
N ASP A 100 -12.22 10.17 3.57
CA ASP A 100 -11.99 9.46 4.84
C ASP A 100 -13.15 8.55 5.28
N THR A 101 -14.28 8.59 4.55
CA THR A 101 -15.52 7.92 4.96
C THR A 101 -16.16 7.22 3.76
N LEU A 102 -16.57 5.96 3.95
CA LEU A 102 -17.40 5.21 3.02
C LEU A 102 -18.83 5.09 3.58
N SER A 103 -19.82 5.40 2.74
CA SER A 103 -21.23 5.20 3.05
C SER A 103 -21.89 4.29 2.02
N VAL A 104 -22.69 3.33 2.48
CA VAL A 104 -23.52 2.46 1.64
C VAL A 104 -24.96 2.54 2.16
N SER A 105 -25.88 2.91 1.29
CA SER A 105 -27.30 3.11 1.62
C SER A 105 -28.20 2.57 0.50
N GLY A 106 -29.51 2.51 0.76
CA GLY A 106 -30.51 2.04 -0.20
C GLY A 106 -30.87 0.56 0.00
N GLY A 107 -31.68 0.02 -0.91
CA GLY A 107 -32.18 -1.36 -0.86
C GLY A 107 -31.12 -2.38 -1.29
N VAL A 108 -30.09 -2.58 -0.47
CA VAL A 108 -29.00 -3.52 -0.74
C VAL A 108 -28.60 -4.26 0.53
N SER A 109 -28.22 -5.53 0.40
CA SER A 109 -27.57 -6.29 1.48
C SER A 109 -26.08 -6.35 1.20
N VAL A 110 -25.25 -5.95 2.17
CA VAL A 110 -23.79 -5.98 2.05
C VAL A 110 -23.24 -7.16 2.87
N HIS A 111 -22.44 -7.99 2.23
CA HIS A 111 -21.78 -9.15 2.85
C HIS A 111 -20.37 -8.81 3.32
N ALA A 112 -19.63 -8.03 2.54
CA ALA A 112 -18.28 -7.61 2.90
C ALA A 112 -17.91 -6.26 2.27
N ILE A 113 -17.13 -5.47 3.00
CA ILE A 113 -16.41 -4.30 2.50
C ILE A 113 -14.94 -4.55 2.81
N ALA A 114 -14.09 -4.56 1.79
CA ALA A 114 -12.66 -4.76 1.94
C ALA A 114 -11.88 -3.61 1.33
N TYR A 115 -10.87 -3.13 2.05
CA TYR A 115 -9.94 -2.10 1.59
C TYR A 115 -8.62 -2.78 1.26
N ILE A 116 -8.29 -2.89 -0.03
CA ILE A 116 -7.05 -3.49 -0.51
C ILE A 116 -6.06 -2.36 -0.79
N PRO A 117 -4.89 -2.33 -0.12
CA PRO A 117 -3.90 -1.31 -0.35
C PRO A 117 -3.20 -1.53 -1.71
N ASN A 118 -2.61 -0.47 -2.27
CA ASN A 118 -1.76 -0.54 -3.47
C ASN A 118 -0.36 -1.15 -3.18
N SER A 119 -0.06 -1.37 -1.91
CA SER A 119 1.21 -1.86 -1.38
C SER A 119 0.93 -2.64 -0.11
N ALA A 120 1.64 -3.75 0.12
CA ALA A 120 1.54 -4.45 1.40
C ALA A 120 2.25 -3.70 2.56
N ILE A 121 2.84 -2.52 2.30
CA ILE A 121 3.33 -1.59 3.32
C ILE A 121 2.32 -0.46 3.55
N TYR A 122 1.95 -0.21 4.81
CA TYR A 122 1.14 0.96 5.19
C TYR A 122 1.95 1.92 6.06
N SER A 123 1.93 3.21 5.69
CA SER A 123 2.52 4.29 6.50
C SER A 123 1.70 4.49 7.77
N GLU A 124 2.34 4.51 8.94
CA GLU A 124 1.67 4.81 10.20
C GLU A 124 1.15 6.25 10.26
N SER A 125 1.85 7.20 9.63
CA SER A 125 1.45 8.61 9.55
C SER A 125 0.46 8.90 8.41
N GLY A 126 0.22 7.94 7.50
CA GLY A 126 -0.62 8.11 6.31
C GLY A 126 0.03 8.94 5.19
N ASP A 127 1.27 9.39 5.36
CA ASP A 127 2.06 10.15 4.39
C ASP A 127 3.48 9.60 4.24
N LEU A 128 4.31 10.29 3.44
CA LEU A 128 5.72 9.97 3.19
C LEU A 128 6.68 10.85 4.02
N ALA A 129 6.18 11.49 5.10
CA ALA A 129 7.01 12.34 5.95
C ALA A 129 8.08 11.52 6.68
N LEU A 130 9.19 12.17 7.03
CA LEU A 130 10.28 11.53 7.76
C LEU A 130 10.25 11.91 9.24
N PRO A 131 10.59 10.98 10.16
CA PRO A 131 10.93 9.58 9.90
C PRO A 131 9.72 8.77 9.39
N TYR A 132 9.91 8.04 8.30
CA TYR A 132 8.87 7.19 7.72
C TYR A 132 8.87 5.86 8.46
N LYS A 133 7.70 5.46 8.95
CA LYS A 133 7.45 4.13 9.51
C LYS A 133 6.34 3.46 8.74
N GLY A 134 6.67 2.34 8.11
CA GLY A 134 5.75 1.53 7.34
C GLY A 134 5.68 0.11 7.89
N SER A 135 4.49 -0.36 8.20
CA SER A 135 4.29 -1.75 8.62
C SER A 135 4.00 -2.64 7.41
N ILE A 136 4.62 -3.82 7.36
CA ILE A 136 4.52 -4.82 6.30
C ILE A 136 3.49 -5.89 6.69
N LEU A 137 2.41 -5.99 5.92
CA LEU A 137 1.35 -6.94 6.18
C LEU A 137 1.85 -8.39 6.03
N LYS A 138 1.86 -9.14 7.14
CA LYS A 138 2.32 -10.55 7.27
C LYS A 138 3.85 -10.75 7.20
N GLY A 139 4.62 -9.68 7.36
CA GLY A 139 6.08 -9.72 7.24
C GLY A 139 6.54 -10.04 5.81
N LEU A 140 7.85 -10.26 5.65
CA LEU A 140 8.44 -10.54 4.34
C LEU A 140 8.30 -12.01 3.94
N ILE A 141 7.91 -12.23 2.69
CA ILE A 141 7.79 -13.53 2.06
C ILE A 141 8.81 -13.61 0.90
N PRO A 142 9.52 -14.72 0.71
CA PRO A 142 10.41 -14.89 -0.44
C PRO A 142 9.71 -14.60 -1.78
N GLY A 143 10.35 -13.78 -2.61
CA GLY A 143 9.81 -13.30 -3.88
C GLY A 143 9.27 -11.87 -3.82
N GLN A 144 8.96 -11.35 -2.63
CA GLN A 144 8.54 -9.96 -2.47
C GLN A 144 9.69 -8.97 -2.65
N HIS A 145 9.36 -7.78 -3.14
CA HIS A 145 10.34 -6.70 -3.23
C HIS A 145 9.79 -5.38 -2.71
N ILE A 146 10.63 -4.68 -1.96
CA ILE A 146 10.37 -3.31 -1.52
C ILE A 146 11.02 -2.35 -2.52
N THR A 147 10.26 -1.39 -3.01
CA THR A 147 10.75 -0.25 -3.78
C THR A 147 10.75 0.99 -2.90
N ILE A 148 11.89 1.68 -2.79
CA ILE A 148 12.03 2.95 -2.06
C ILE A 148 12.59 3.99 -3.02
N LYS A 149 11.91 5.13 -3.16
CA LYS A 149 12.36 6.26 -3.98
C LYS A 149 12.56 7.50 -3.11
N GLY A 150 13.74 8.12 -3.16
CA GLY A 150 14.00 9.35 -2.40
C GLY A 150 15.41 9.91 -2.51
N GLN A 151 15.91 10.59 -1.45
CA GLN A 151 17.20 11.31 -1.43
C GLN A 151 18.00 11.35 -0.07
N SER A 152 18.35 10.21 0.54
CA SER A 152 19.31 9.88 1.65
C SER A 152 19.73 10.84 2.81
N THR A 153 20.08 10.41 4.05
CA THR A 153 19.65 9.40 5.09
C THR A 153 20.46 9.65 6.39
N CYS A 154 19.93 9.23 7.57
CA CYS A 154 20.55 8.89 8.87
C CYS A 154 19.46 8.49 9.89
N ALA A 155 19.67 7.45 10.73
CA ALA A 155 18.99 7.25 12.03
C ALA A 155 19.52 6.11 12.91
N ASP A 156 19.23 6.26 14.22
CA ASP A 156 19.45 5.31 15.32
C ASP A 156 18.10 4.78 15.85
N GLY A 157 18.00 3.48 16.13
CA GLY A 157 16.84 2.81 16.72
C GLY A 157 17.25 1.73 17.73
N THR A 158 16.36 1.42 18.69
CA THR A 158 16.61 0.56 19.88
C THR A 158 16.02 -0.84 19.78
N GLU A 159 15.46 -1.20 18.63
CA GLU A 159 14.82 -2.50 18.36
C GLU A 159 15.67 -3.37 17.42
N ASN A 160 15.36 -4.67 17.33
CA ASN A 160 16.10 -5.57 16.43
C ASN A 160 15.93 -5.13 14.96
N VAL A 161 17.04 -4.91 14.26
CA VAL A 161 17.07 -4.54 12.83
C VAL A 161 17.63 -5.70 12.03
N ALA A 162 16.78 -6.36 11.24
CA ALA A 162 17.18 -7.50 10.40
C ALA A 162 18.17 -7.08 9.28
N LEU A 163 17.92 -5.92 8.65
CA LEU A 163 18.80 -5.31 7.66
C LEU A 163 18.81 -3.79 7.83
N HIS A 164 19.97 -3.24 8.17
CA HIS A 164 20.24 -1.82 8.18
C HIS A 164 21.04 -1.41 6.95
N LEU A 165 20.58 -0.38 6.26
CA LEU A 165 21.21 0.18 5.06
C LEU A 165 21.62 1.62 5.32
N ASN A 166 22.93 1.90 5.35
CA ASN A 166 23.45 3.23 5.65
C ASN A 166 24.39 3.75 4.54
N PRO A 167 23.84 4.37 3.49
CA PRO A 167 24.63 5.04 2.46
C PRO A 167 25.16 6.39 2.93
N ARG A 168 26.47 6.50 3.09
CA ARG A 168 27.19 7.72 3.48
C ARG A 168 27.76 8.42 2.26
N ILE A 169 26.99 9.36 1.70
CA ILE A 169 27.31 10.03 0.43
C ILE A 169 28.68 10.72 0.46
N LYS A 170 28.98 11.48 1.52
CA LYS A 170 30.24 12.25 1.61
C LYS A 170 31.49 11.37 1.54
N SER A 171 31.44 10.18 2.12
CA SER A 171 32.56 9.23 2.12
C SER A 171 32.48 8.18 1.01
N GLY A 172 31.38 8.12 0.24
CA GLY A 172 31.16 7.10 -0.78
C GLY A 172 31.08 5.67 -0.23
N VAL A 173 30.62 5.50 1.02
CA VAL A 173 30.56 4.19 1.69
C VAL A 173 29.10 3.78 1.86
N PHE A 174 28.77 2.52 1.56
CA PHE A 174 27.45 1.96 1.85
C PHE A 174 27.58 0.80 2.83
N ILE A 175 27.23 1.06 4.08
CA ILE A 175 27.31 0.08 5.16
C ILE A 175 26.02 -0.73 5.19
N ARG A 176 26.14 -2.06 5.29
CA ARG A 176 25.04 -2.96 5.61
C ARG A 176 25.35 -3.71 6.89
N ASN A 177 24.36 -3.86 7.76
CA ASN A 177 24.52 -4.59 9.01
C ASN A 177 23.16 -5.08 9.54
N SER A 178 23.17 -5.77 10.68
CA SER A 178 21.99 -6.07 11.48
C SER A 178 22.26 -5.64 12.92
N TYR A 179 21.23 -5.14 13.60
CA TYR A 179 21.27 -4.85 15.02
C TYR A 179 20.44 -5.90 15.74
N LEU A 180 21.07 -6.83 16.46
CA LEU A 180 20.40 -7.98 17.06
C LEU A 180 20.84 -8.12 18.51
N GLY A 181 19.89 -8.34 19.42
CA GLY A 181 20.19 -8.56 20.84
C GLY A 181 20.88 -7.37 21.50
N GLY A 182 20.56 -6.15 21.07
CA GLY A 182 21.13 -4.92 21.64
C GLY A 182 22.52 -4.53 21.11
N SER A 183 22.99 -5.15 20.02
CA SER A 183 24.31 -4.85 19.45
C SER A 183 24.34 -4.91 17.92
N TRP A 184 25.21 -4.11 17.31
CA TRP A 184 25.53 -4.18 15.89
C TRP A 184 26.42 -5.39 15.59
N GLY A 185 26.09 -6.11 14.53
CA GLY A 185 26.92 -7.21 14.03
C GLY A 185 28.12 -6.76 13.20
N GLN A 186 28.67 -7.68 12.40
CA GLN A 186 29.73 -7.39 11.45
C GLN A 186 29.20 -6.55 10.29
N GLU A 187 29.85 -5.42 9.99
CA GLU A 187 29.51 -4.59 8.84
C GLU A 187 29.97 -5.22 7.52
N GLU A 188 29.17 -5.05 6.47
CA GLU A 188 29.54 -5.35 5.10
C GLU A 188 29.60 -4.04 4.30
N ARG A 189 30.67 -3.83 3.54
CA ARG A 189 30.98 -2.54 2.90
C ARG A 189 31.37 -2.65 1.44
N GLU A 190 31.67 -3.85 0.97
CA GLU A 190 32.12 -4.13 -0.39
C GLU A 190 31.03 -3.74 -1.38
N LEU A 191 31.42 -3.01 -2.43
CA LEU A 191 30.54 -2.57 -3.51
C LEU A 191 31.31 -2.53 -4.82
N PRO A 192 30.66 -2.82 -5.97
CA PRO A 192 31.25 -2.60 -7.27
C PRO A 192 31.39 -1.11 -7.61
N PHE A 193 30.47 -0.27 -7.12
CA PHE A 193 30.47 1.20 -7.25
C PHE A 193 29.53 1.83 -6.22
N PHE A 194 29.70 3.11 -5.91
CA PHE A 194 28.78 3.86 -5.04
C PHE A 194 27.66 4.49 -5.89
N PRO A 195 26.37 4.19 -5.61
CA PRO A 195 25.29 4.49 -6.55
C PRO A 195 24.57 5.84 -6.31
N PHE A 196 24.92 6.57 -5.24
CA PHE A 196 24.20 7.77 -4.82
C PHE A 196 25.01 9.05 -5.07
N SER A 197 24.30 10.13 -5.37
CA SER A 197 24.85 11.48 -5.46
C SER A 197 24.00 12.45 -4.62
N SER A 198 24.63 13.49 -4.07
CA SER A 198 23.91 14.54 -3.35
C SER A 198 22.93 15.24 -4.29
N GLY A 199 21.66 15.36 -3.91
CA GLY A 199 20.66 15.96 -4.79
C GLY A 199 20.20 15.06 -5.95
N GLY A 200 20.72 13.83 -6.08
CA GLY A 200 20.33 12.88 -7.10
C GLY A 200 19.08 12.07 -6.73
N TYR A 201 18.24 11.78 -7.73
CA TYR A 201 17.16 10.81 -7.60
C TYR A 201 17.72 9.40 -7.48
N PHE A 202 17.08 8.55 -6.67
CA PHE A 202 17.33 7.12 -6.69
C PHE A 202 16.04 6.29 -6.61
N GLU A 203 16.14 5.06 -7.09
CA GLU A 203 15.21 3.97 -6.87
C GLU A 203 15.98 2.78 -6.29
N ILE A 204 15.66 2.40 -5.05
CA ILE A 204 16.15 1.17 -4.42
C ILE A 204 15.12 0.07 -4.65
N LEU A 205 15.60 -1.08 -5.12
CA LEU A 205 14.84 -2.33 -5.17
C LEU A 205 15.49 -3.32 -4.20
N LEU A 206 14.79 -3.67 -3.13
CA LEU A 206 15.20 -4.67 -2.14
C LEU A 206 14.35 -5.93 -2.31
N LEU A 207 14.91 -6.95 -2.96
CA LEU A 207 14.26 -8.24 -3.19
C LEU A 207 14.58 -9.19 -2.03
N CYS A 208 13.54 -9.72 -1.39
CA CYS A 208 13.66 -10.79 -0.40
C CYS A 208 13.71 -12.15 -1.10
N GLN A 209 14.79 -12.91 -0.91
CA GLN A 209 14.91 -14.30 -1.36
C GLN A 209 14.92 -15.25 -0.15
N PRO A 210 14.83 -16.59 -0.34
CA PRO A 210 14.80 -17.52 0.80
C PRO A 210 16.00 -17.45 1.75
N HIS A 211 17.19 -17.02 1.27
CA HIS A 211 18.42 -17.06 2.07
C HIS A 211 19.14 -15.71 2.19
N GLN A 212 18.70 -14.70 1.44
CA GLN A 212 19.37 -13.41 1.37
C GLN A 212 18.45 -12.33 0.80
N PHE A 213 18.83 -11.09 1.03
CA PHE A 213 18.34 -9.95 0.28
C PHE A 213 19.22 -9.70 -0.96
N LYS A 214 18.60 -9.26 -2.05
CA LYS A 214 19.31 -8.67 -3.20
C LYS A 214 18.91 -7.21 -3.32
N LEU A 215 19.90 -6.34 -3.41
CA LEU A 215 19.65 -4.91 -3.58
C LEU A 215 20.15 -4.43 -4.95
N ALA A 216 19.31 -3.66 -5.62
CA ALA A 216 19.66 -2.90 -6.81
C ALA A 216 19.33 -1.42 -6.60
N VAL A 217 20.11 -0.54 -7.23
CA VAL A 217 19.82 0.90 -7.29
C VAL A 217 19.75 1.33 -8.75
N ASN A 218 18.68 2.01 -9.12
CA ASN A 218 18.44 2.50 -10.49
C ASN A 218 18.57 1.39 -11.54
N GLY A 219 18.03 0.20 -11.25
CA GLY A 219 18.08 -0.98 -12.13
C GLY A 219 19.41 -1.75 -12.12
N CYS A 220 20.46 -1.25 -11.47
CA CYS A 220 21.75 -1.91 -11.39
C CYS A 220 21.89 -2.68 -10.07
N HIS A 221 22.14 -3.99 -10.15
CA HIS A 221 22.44 -4.81 -8.98
C HIS A 221 23.73 -4.34 -8.28
N LEU A 222 23.70 -4.26 -6.95
CA LEU A 222 24.84 -3.81 -6.14
C LEU A 222 25.42 -4.90 -5.26
N PHE A 223 24.58 -5.55 -4.46
CA PHE A 223 25.03 -6.55 -3.49
C PHE A 223 23.92 -7.51 -3.08
N GLU A 224 24.36 -8.58 -2.44
CA GLU A 224 23.55 -9.56 -1.74
C GLU A 224 23.87 -9.47 -0.24
N PHE A 225 22.87 -9.64 0.62
CA PHE A 225 23.04 -9.64 2.07
C PHE A 225 22.38 -10.89 2.65
N ARG A 226 23.16 -11.81 3.20
CA ARG A 226 22.62 -13.06 3.75
C ARG A 226 21.76 -12.79 4.98
N HIS A 227 20.65 -13.52 5.10
CA HIS A 227 19.73 -13.37 6.22
C HIS A 227 20.40 -13.70 7.54
N ARG A 228 20.42 -12.73 8.45
CA ARG A 228 20.84 -12.94 9.86
C ARG A 228 19.66 -13.24 10.78
N VAL A 229 18.45 -12.90 10.36
CA VAL A 229 17.17 -13.31 10.95
C VAL A 229 16.51 -14.32 10.01
N GLN A 230 16.22 -15.53 10.48
CA GLN A 230 15.67 -16.60 9.64
C GLN A 230 14.14 -16.55 9.54
N ASP A 231 13.48 -16.07 10.59
CA ASP A 231 12.03 -15.85 10.58
C ASP A 231 11.72 -14.56 9.80
N LEU A 232 11.58 -14.69 8.47
CA LEU A 232 11.28 -13.55 7.60
C LEU A 232 9.90 -12.93 7.89
N SER A 233 8.98 -13.71 8.46
CA SER A 233 7.64 -13.23 8.83
C SER A 233 7.68 -12.29 10.03
N SER A 234 8.75 -12.33 10.84
CA SER A 234 8.97 -11.38 11.93
C SER A 234 9.59 -10.05 11.45
N ILE A 235 9.87 -9.90 10.15
CA ILE A 235 10.36 -8.65 9.56
C ILE A 235 9.15 -7.91 9.01
N ASP A 236 8.48 -7.18 9.89
CA ASP A 236 7.18 -6.56 9.64
C ASP A 236 7.21 -5.02 9.69
N GLN A 237 8.39 -4.41 9.84
CA GLN A 237 8.57 -2.96 9.87
C GLN A 237 9.63 -2.50 8.87
N LEU A 238 9.34 -1.36 8.22
CA LEU A 238 10.25 -0.59 7.39
C LEU A 238 10.38 0.82 7.95
N GLU A 239 11.59 1.17 8.38
CA GLU A 239 11.91 2.53 8.81
C GLU A 239 12.84 3.20 7.80
N ILE A 240 12.51 4.43 7.41
CA ILE A 240 13.35 5.25 6.54
C ILE A 240 13.51 6.61 7.19
N MET A 241 14.75 7.07 7.32
CA MET A 241 15.08 8.28 8.07
C MET A 241 16.26 9.04 7.46
N GLY A 242 16.35 10.33 7.81
CA GLY A 242 17.45 11.24 7.48
C GLY A 242 17.07 12.37 6.55
N ASP A 243 18.09 12.97 5.94
CA ASP A 243 17.95 14.19 5.14
C ASP A 243 17.45 13.92 3.72
N LEU A 244 16.24 13.38 3.57
CA LEU A 244 15.69 12.98 2.28
C LEU A 244 14.24 13.38 2.02
N GLU A 245 13.86 13.43 0.75
CA GLU A 245 12.46 13.52 0.35
C GLU A 245 12.05 12.17 -0.26
N LEU A 246 11.02 11.52 0.30
CA LEU A 246 10.46 10.29 -0.24
C LEU A 246 9.45 10.61 -1.34
N ALA A 247 9.59 9.94 -2.48
CA ALA A 247 8.64 10.04 -3.59
C ALA A 247 7.64 8.87 -3.61
N ASP A 248 8.07 7.67 -3.20
CA ASP A 248 7.23 6.46 -3.21
C ASP A 248 7.86 5.37 -2.33
N VAL A 249 7.02 4.57 -1.67
CA VAL A 249 7.42 3.36 -0.94
C VAL A 249 6.37 2.29 -1.22
N LYS A 250 6.80 1.17 -1.81
CA LYS A 250 5.91 0.07 -2.20
C LYS A 250 6.48 -1.28 -1.86
N LEU A 251 5.60 -2.21 -1.50
CA LEU A 251 5.89 -3.64 -1.38
C LEU A 251 4.97 -4.39 -2.33
N TRP A 252 5.59 -5.22 -3.15
CA TRP A 252 4.95 -6.07 -4.16
C TRP A 252 5.12 -7.54 -3.81
#